data_AF-A0AAN8YRK7-F1
#
_entry.id   AF-A0AAN8YRK7-F1
#
_cell.length_a   1.000
_cell.length_b   1.000
_cell.length_c   1.000
_cell.angle_alpha   90.00
_cell.angle_beta   90.00
_cell.angle_gamma   90.00
#
_symmetry.space_group_name_H-M   'P 1'
#
loop_
_entity.id
_entity.type
_entity.pdbx_description
1 polymer ?
#
loop_
_entity_poly.entity_id
_entity_poly.type
_entity_poly.pdbx_seq_one_letter_code
_entity_poly.pdbx_strand_id
1 'polypeptide(L)'
;MEAEENGGFAAIWPDMDGFIAEGPNMNVACKAGKGGKLPGIKVGNVSAEEGKKAIEMMLIGSGILVWPVVQWDEQVIGDSKAFSAILSTLKFSNF
;
A
#
# COMPACT_ATOMS: atom_id res chain seq x y z
N MET A 1 -11.95 5.50 13.43
CA MET A 1 -11.93 6.50 14.53
C MET A 1 -10.91 7.60 14.24
N GLU A 2 -9.60 7.47 14.47
CA GLU A 2 -8.65 8.58 14.17
C GLU A 2 -8.42 8.85 12.67
N ALA A 3 -8.14 7.81 11.86
CA ALA A 3 -7.91 8.01 10.43
C ALA A 3 -9.13 8.61 9.72
N GLU A 4 -10.33 8.12 10.03
CA GLU A 4 -11.60 8.62 9.48
C GLU A 4 -11.89 10.07 9.91
N GLU A 5 -11.60 10.42 11.17
CA GLU A 5 -11.70 11.81 11.67
C GLU A 5 -10.78 12.76 10.90
N ASN A 6 -9.63 12.27 10.43
CA ASN A 6 -8.70 12.99 9.58
C ASN A 6 -8.98 12.84 8.07
N GLY A 7 -10.12 12.26 7.69
CA GLY A 7 -10.54 12.08 6.28
C GLY A 7 -9.84 10.92 5.54
N GLY A 8 -9.08 10.09 6.24
CA GLY A 8 -8.45 8.87 5.72
C GLY A 8 -9.41 7.69 5.65
N PHE A 9 -9.17 6.79 4.69
CA PHE A 9 -9.96 5.57 4.50
C PHE A 9 -9.64 4.45 5.50
N ALA A 10 -8.35 4.31 5.82
CA ALA A 10 -7.86 3.29 6.74
C ALA A 10 -6.63 3.81 7.48
N ALA A 11 -6.42 3.29 8.69
CA ALA A 11 -5.20 3.54 9.45
C ALA A 11 -4.14 2.50 9.08
N ILE A 12 -2.89 2.95 8.96
CA ILE A 12 -1.70 2.10 8.92
C ILE A 12 -0.90 2.47 10.16
N TRP A 13 -0.73 1.51 11.08
CA TRP A 13 0.00 1.74 12.32
C TRP A 13 1.36 1.02 12.29
N PRO A 14 2.43 1.68 12.76
CA PRO A 14 3.66 0.98 13.06
C PRO A 14 3.51 0.15 14.33
N ASP A 15 4.26 -0.96 14.43
CA ASP A 15 4.44 -1.72 15.65
C ASP A 15 5.40 -1.00 16.64
N MET A 16 5.68 -1.65 17.77
CA MET A 16 6.57 -1.11 18.81
C MET A 16 8.02 -0.93 18.35
N ASP A 17 8.42 -1.61 17.28
CA ASP A 17 9.77 -1.53 16.70
C ASP A 17 9.83 -0.54 15.52
N GLY A 18 8.71 0.11 15.18
CA GLY A 18 8.61 1.11 14.11
C GLY A 18 8.36 0.54 12.71
N PHE A 19 8.03 -0.75 12.61
CA PHE A 19 7.70 -1.40 11.34
C PHE A 19 6.20 -1.36 11.07
N ILE A 20 5.83 -1.28 9.80
CA ILE A 20 4.44 -1.35 9.35
C ILE A 20 3.81 -2.64 9.85
N ALA A 21 2.80 -2.51 10.68
CA ALA A 21 1.93 -3.60 11.06
C ALA A 21 0.67 -3.63 10.18
N GLU A 22 -0.12 -4.70 10.31
CA GLU A 22 -1.37 -4.88 9.57
C GLU A 22 -2.38 -3.81 9.99
N GLY A 23 -3.05 -3.14 9.05
CA GLY A 23 -4.21 -2.30 9.38
C GLY A 23 -5.36 -3.11 9.97
N PRO A 24 -6.49 -2.49 10.37
CA PRO A 24 -7.54 -3.13 11.18
C PRO A 24 -8.10 -4.44 10.61
N ASN A 25 -7.96 -4.70 9.30
CA ASN A 25 -8.25 -5.98 8.64
C ASN A 25 -7.46 -6.14 7.32
N MET A 26 -6.30 -5.48 7.16
CA MET A 26 -5.63 -5.32 5.86
C MET A 26 -4.11 -5.43 5.97
N ASN A 27 -3.51 -6.23 5.09
CA ASN A 27 -2.06 -6.31 4.92
C ASN A 27 -1.58 -5.17 4.01
N VAL A 28 -0.33 -4.77 4.18
CA VAL A 28 0.30 -3.71 3.39
C VAL A 28 1.30 -4.31 2.41
N ALA A 29 1.19 -3.95 1.14
CA ALA A 29 2.21 -4.25 0.13
C ALA A 29 2.76 -2.94 -0.43
N CYS A 30 4.09 -2.86 -0.59
CA CYS A 30 4.75 -1.69 -1.14
C CYS A 30 5.78 -2.11 -2.19
N LYS A 31 5.88 -1.32 -3.26
CA LYS A 31 6.91 -1.44 -4.28
C LYS A 31 7.98 -0.39 -4.05
N ALA A 32 9.17 -0.85 -3.68
CA ALA A 32 10.35 -0.01 -3.60
C ALA A 32 11.13 -0.05 -4.94
N GLY A 33 11.69 1.09 -5.37
CA GLY A 33 12.60 1.16 -6.53
C GLY A 33 12.00 1.83 -7.78
N LYS A 34 12.61 1.60 -8.94
CA LYS A 34 12.22 2.24 -10.22
C LYS A 34 11.15 1.41 -10.96
N GLY A 35 10.37 2.07 -11.82
CA GLY A 35 9.35 1.43 -12.65
C GLY A 35 9.91 0.30 -13.53
N GLY A 36 9.07 -0.70 -13.82
CA GLY A 36 9.48 -1.91 -14.53
C GLY A 36 8.76 -3.16 -14.02
N LYS A 37 9.07 -4.31 -14.63
CA LYS A 37 8.52 -5.62 -14.23
C LYS A 37 9.07 -6.01 -12.85
N LEU A 38 8.20 -6.45 -11.95
CA LEU A 38 8.61 -6.92 -10.62
C LEU A 38 9.44 -8.22 -10.77
N PRO A 39 10.65 -8.28 -10.19
CA PRO A 39 11.48 -9.48 -10.26
C PRO A 39 10.98 -10.60 -9.32
N GLY A 40 10.07 -10.28 -8.40
CA GLY A 40 9.49 -11.20 -7.43
C GLY A 40 8.86 -10.46 -6.25
N ILE A 41 8.38 -11.22 -5.27
CA ILE A 41 7.85 -10.71 -4.00
C ILE A 41 8.85 -11.04 -2.89
N LYS A 42 9.05 -10.09 -1.97
CA LYS A 42 9.77 -10.32 -0.71
C LYS A 42 8.82 -10.01 0.44
N VAL A 43 8.84 -10.87 1.45
CA VAL A 43 8.12 -10.66 2.71
C VAL A 43 9.16 -10.32 3.77
N GLY A 44 8.90 -9.28 4.54
CA GLY A 44 9.79 -8.82 5.60
C GLY A 44 9.25 -7.54 6.21
N ASN A 45 9.93 -7.10 7.27
CA ASN A 45 9.59 -5.86 7.95
C ASN A 45 9.92 -4.67 7.06
N VAL A 46 9.01 -3.69 7.03
CA VAL A 46 9.17 -2.43 6.30
C VAL A 46 8.90 -1.32 7.28
N SER A 47 9.81 -0.37 7.44
CA SER A 47 9.57 0.80 8.30
C SER A 47 8.51 1.73 7.71
N ALA A 48 7.85 2.52 8.54
CA ALA A 48 6.89 3.52 8.06
C ALA A 48 7.55 4.51 7.06
N GLU A 49 8.81 4.89 7.30
CA GLU A 49 9.56 5.76 6.40
C GLU A 49 9.82 5.14 5.02
N GLU A 50 10.14 3.84 4.97
CA GLU A 50 10.35 3.12 3.71
C GLU A 50 9.04 2.96 2.94
N GLY A 51 7.95 2.65 3.64
CA GLY A 51 6.61 2.56 3.04
C GLY A 51 6.17 3.88 2.42
N LYS A 52 6.39 5.01 3.10
CA LYS A 52 6.07 6.35 2.58
C LYS A 52 6.89 6.74 1.34
N LYS A 53 8.08 6.17 1.17
CA LYS A 53 8.95 6.39 0.00
C LYS A 53 8.68 5.40 -1.14
N ALA A 54 7.73 4.49 -0.99
CA ALA A 54 7.37 3.54 -2.02
C ALA A 54 6.82 4.23 -3.27
N ILE A 55 7.05 3.63 -4.44
CA ILE A 55 6.48 4.12 -5.69
C ILE A 55 5.05 3.63 -5.94
N GLU A 56 4.65 2.56 -5.27
CA GLU A 56 3.29 2.02 -5.28
C GLU A 56 3.05 1.39 -3.89
N MET A 57 1.84 1.56 -3.35
CA MET A 57 1.45 0.96 -2.08
C MET A 57 -0.02 0.51 -2.13
N MET A 58 -0.32 -0.58 -1.44
CA MET A 58 -1.63 -1.22 -1.48
C MET A 58 -2.02 -1.75 -0.10
N LEU A 59 -3.32 -1.69 0.19
CA LEU A 59 -3.98 -2.48 1.22
C LEU A 59 -4.57 -3.73 0.58
N ILE A 60 -4.37 -4.88 1.21
CA ILE A 60 -4.83 -6.20 0.73
C ILE A 60 -5.60 -6.85 1.86
N GLY A 61 -6.86 -7.21 1.64
CA GLY A 61 -7.65 -7.92 2.64
C GLY A 61 -8.74 -8.80 2.04
N SER A 62 -9.34 -9.62 2.89
CA SER A 62 -10.34 -10.61 2.49
C SER A 62 -11.67 -10.00 2.04
N GLY A 63 -12.01 -8.79 2.52
CA GLY A 63 -13.22 -8.06 2.12
C GLY A 63 -13.04 -7.11 0.94
N ILE A 64 -11.80 -6.65 0.69
CA ILE A 64 -11.41 -5.79 -0.43
C ILE A 64 -10.07 -6.34 -0.94
N LEU A 65 -10.12 -7.02 -2.08
CA LEU A 65 -8.97 -7.79 -2.59
C LEU A 65 -7.70 -6.95 -2.69
N VAL A 66 -7.78 -5.75 -3.26
CA VAL A 66 -6.65 -4.81 -3.38
C VAL A 66 -7.19 -3.38 -3.42
N TRP A 67 -6.64 -2.49 -2.59
CA TRP A 67 -6.93 -1.06 -2.61
C TRP A 67 -5.65 -0.23 -2.71
N PRO A 68 -5.53 0.73 -3.64
CA PRO A 68 -4.33 1.55 -3.74
C PRO A 68 -4.26 2.57 -2.58
N VAL A 69 -3.07 2.75 -2.03
CA VAL A 69 -2.75 3.84 -1.09
C VAL A 69 -2.08 4.95 -1.89
N VAL A 70 -2.82 6.03 -2.14
CA VAL A 70 -2.34 7.19 -2.93
C VAL A 70 -1.74 8.29 -2.06
N GLN A 71 -2.05 8.26 -0.76
CA GLN A 71 -1.56 9.21 0.23
C GLN A 71 -1.52 8.51 1.59
N TRP A 72 -0.46 8.77 2.36
CA TRP A 72 -0.35 8.38 3.75
C TRP A 72 0.02 9.63 4.57
N ASP A 73 -0.82 9.97 5.53
CA ASP A 73 -0.78 11.24 6.26
C ASP A 73 -0.85 12.41 5.26
N GLU A 74 0.12 13.31 5.28
CA GLU A 74 0.21 14.44 4.35
C GLU A 74 1.10 14.15 3.12
N GLN A 75 1.62 12.92 3.00
CA GLN A 75 2.56 12.53 1.93
C GLN A 75 1.87 11.72 0.83
N VAL A 76 1.95 12.22 -0.40
CA VAL A 76 1.54 11.46 -1.60
C VAL A 76 2.49 10.28 -1.81
N ILE A 77 1.92 9.11 -2.06
CA ILE A 77 2.67 7.89 -2.35
C ILE A 77 2.80 7.70 -3.86
N GLY A 78 4.02 7.47 -4.33
CA GLY A 78 4.29 7.24 -5.75
C GLY A 78 4.03 8.45 -6.65
N ASP A 79 3.84 8.16 -7.95
CA ASP A 79 3.36 9.13 -8.94
C ASP A 79 1.91 8.80 -9.34
N SER A 80 1.23 9.71 -10.03
CA SER A 80 -0.15 9.49 -10.50
C SER A 80 -0.32 8.29 -11.47
N LYS A 81 0.78 7.64 -11.91
CA LYS A 81 0.73 6.41 -12.73
C LYS A 81 0.68 5.14 -11.89
N ALA A 82 1.01 5.20 -10.59
CA ALA A 82 0.87 4.08 -9.67
C ALA A 82 -0.55 3.47 -9.76
N PHE A 83 -1.57 4.32 -9.84
CA PHE A 83 -2.96 3.90 -10.03
C PHE A 83 -3.19 3.11 -11.34
N SER A 84 -2.54 3.50 -12.44
CA SER A 84 -2.69 2.89 -13.76
C SER A 84 -2.02 1.50 -13.86
N ALA A 85 -0.82 1.34 -13.30
CA ALA A 85 -0.11 0.07 -13.34
C ALA A 85 -0.84 -1.03 -12.53
N ILE A 86 -1.40 -0.66 -11.39
CA ILE A 86 -2.11 -1.56 -10.47
C ILE A 86 -3.43 -2.07 -11.08
N LEU A 87 -4.25 -1.16 -11.63
CA LEU A 87 -5.48 -1.52 -12.36
C LEU A 87 -5.18 -2.39 -13.60
N SER A 88 -4.05 -2.15 -14.30
CA SER A 88 -3.69 -2.95 -15.48
C SER A 88 -3.34 -4.40 -15.16
N THR A 89 -2.88 -4.67 -13.92
CA THR A 89 -2.52 -6.02 -13.44
C THR A 89 -3.74 -6.76 -12.90
N LEU A 90 -4.75 -6.04 -12.38
CA LEU A 90 -6.06 -6.55 -11.96
C LEU A 90 -7.03 -6.79 -13.14
N LYS A 91 -6.53 -7.07 -14.34
CA LYS A 91 -7.36 -7.59 -15.43
C LYS A 91 -7.83 -8.99 -15.04
N PHE A 92 -9.04 -9.09 -14.50
CA PHE A 92 -9.74 -10.36 -14.38
C PHE A 92 -9.89 -10.97 -15.77
N SER A 93 -9.24 -12.12 -15.99
CA SER A 93 -9.65 -13.02 -17.06
C SER A 93 -10.99 -13.61 -16.63
N ASN A 94 -12.06 -13.17 -17.28
CA ASN A 94 -13.34 -13.87 -17.20
C ASN A 94 -13.11 -15.30 -17.73
N PHE A 95 -13.32 -16.30 -16.87
CA PHE A 95 -13.64 -17.65 -17.32
C PHE A 95 -15.16 -17.75 -17.48
#